data_AF-A0A3N5SFG7-F1
#
_entry.id   AF-A0A3N5SFG7-F1
#
_cell.length_a   1.000
_cell.length_b   1.000
_cell.length_c   1.000
_cell.angle_alpha   90.00
_cell.angle_beta   90.00
_cell.angle_gamma   90.00
#
_symmetry.space_group_name_H-M   'P 1'
#
loop_
_entity.id
_entity.type
_entity.pdbx_description
1 polymer ?
#
loop_
_entity_poly.entity_id
_entity_poly.type
_entity_poly.pdbx_seq_one_letter_code
_entity_poly.pdbx_strand_id
1 'polypeptide(L)'
;MSVPGELVVVEDAAEKKLRCVACGHRCLIKEGRRGICKVRYNDGGVLRVPRNYVGALQVDPVEKKPFFHVTPGQSVLSFGMLGCDFHCDYCQNWEISQTLRDDAAGRDYIPVTAEDLVAAARSYRSRALASTYNEPLITSEWAVEVFRHTRQAGMMTMYISNGNGTPEVIAYLRPWLDAYKIDLKTMQDQHYRKYLGGVLQNVLDTIRLVYEAGIWLEVLTLIVPGLNDSSDELWDAARYIRSVSPDIPWHVTAFHPDYKMLDRGPTPSDTLVRAAEIGAEAGLNYVYAGNAPGRTQNWEDTRCPTCQMTLVRRVGYRVQEKKLVQSGGICPQCKTRIPGIWQ
;
A
#
# COMPACT_ATOMS: atom_id res chain seq x y z
N MET A 1 10.55 -20.67 -5.17
CA MET A 1 11.65 -21.16 -4.30
C MET A 1 11.52 -20.52 -2.92
N SER A 2 11.98 -21.19 -1.85
CA SER A 2 11.95 -20.64 -0.48
C SER A 2 13.35 -20.51 0.10
N VAL A 3 13.58 -19.55 0.99
CA VAL A 3 14.83 -19.34 1.75
C VAL A 3 14.56 -19.16 3.24
N PRO A 4 15.58 -19.21 4.11
CA PRO A 4 15.41 -18.81 5.52
C PRO A 4 14.93 -17.35 5.62
N GLY A 5 13.93 -17.10 6.44
CA GLY A 5 13.38 -15.77 6.72
C GLY A 5 13.99 -15.13 7.96
N GLU A 6 13.97 -13.80 8.00
CA GLU A 6 14.60 -13.00 9.07
C GLU A 6 13.58 -12.47 10.08
N LEU A 7 12.32 -12.28 9.66
CA LEU A 7 11.26 -11.74 10.53
C LEU A 7 10.61 -12.85 11.37
N VAL A 8 11.41 -13.37 12.31
CA VAL A 8 11.03 -14.46 13.21
C VAL A 8 11.65 -14.31 14.61
N VAL A 9 10.90 -14.71 15.63
CA VAL A 9 11.41 -14.96 16.98
C VAL A 9 11.29 -16.45 17.27
N VAL A 10 12.35 -17.08 17.78
CA VAL A 10 12.30 -18.47 18.25
C VAL A 10 11.64 -18.47 19.63
N GLU A 11 10.43 -19.02 19.73
CA GLU A 11 9.68 -19.09 20.99
C GLU A 11 10.12 -20.28 21.83
N ASP A 12 10.44 -21.40 21.17
CA ASP A 12 10.83 -22.65 21.81
C ASP A 12 11.68 -23.47 20.83
N ALA A 13 12.99 -23.54 21.08
CA ALA A 13 13.91 -24.22 20.18
C ALA A 13 13.78 -25.75 20.26
N ALA A 14 13.45 -26.31 21.43
CA ALA A 14 13.30 -27.74 21.63
C ALA A 14 12.07 -28.26 20.87
N GLU A 15 10.98 -27.51 20.93
CA GLU A 15 9.72 -27.83 20.24
C GLU A 15 9.63 -27.22 18.83
N LYS A 16 10.71 -26.57 18.37
CA LYS A 16 10.79 -25.89 17.06
C LYS A 16 9.61 -24.96 16.81
N LYS A 17 9.21 -24.15 17.80
CA LYS A 17 8.11 -23.18 17.66
C LYS A 17 8.66 -21.82 17.28
N LEU A 18 8.11 -21.26 16.21
CA LEU A 18 8.53 -19.98 15.67
C LEU A 18 7.39 -18.97 15.74
N ARG A 19 7.68 -17.75 16.16
CA ARG A 19 6.79 -16.60 16.02
C ARG A 19 7.19 -15.81 14.80
N CYS A 20 6.38 -15.85 13.74
CA CYS A 20 6.59 -14.94 12.61
C CYS A 20 6.17 -13.53 13.03
N VAL A 21 7.02 -12.52 12.79
CA VAL A 21 6.75 -11.12 13.15
C VAL A 21 6.61 -10.20 11.94
N ALA A 22 6.39 -10.76 10.75
CA ALA A 22 6.30 -9.98 9.51
C ALA A 22 4.97 -9.21 9.34
N CYS A 23 3.92 -9.60 10.05
CA CYS A 23 2.64 -8.90 10.04
C CYS A 23 1.89 -9.10 11.37
N GLY A 24 0.83 -8.32 11.57
CA GLY A 24 0.05 -8.19 12.80
C GLY A 24 -0.66 -9.47 13.23
N HIS A 25 -0.72 -10.49 12.37
CA HIS A 25 -1.15 -11.83 12.77
C HIS A 25 -0.20 -12.52 13.74
N ARG A 26 1.08 -12.14 13.73
CA ARG A 26 2.13 -12.68 14.59
C ARG A 26 2.02 -14.20 14.76
N CYS A 27 1.94 -14.96 13.67
CA CYS A 27 1.60 -16.39 13.71
C CYS A 27 2.58 -17.20 14.57
N LEU A 28 2.07 -18.06 15.46
CA LEU A 28 2.85 -19.14 16.07
C LEU A 28 2.88 -20.34 15.12
N ILE A 29 4.02 -20.59 14.49
CA ILE A 29 4.19 -21.62 13.47
C ILE A 29 4.97 -22.78 14.07
N LYS A 30 4.26 -23.88 14.37
CA LYS A 30 4.87 -25.15 14.80
C LYS A 30 5.58 -25.84 13.63
N GLU A 31 6.48 -26.77 13.92
CA GLU A 31 7.17 -27.60 12.93
C GLU A 31 6.20 -28.18 11.87
N GLY A 32 6.57 -28.08 10.59
CA GLY A 32 5.78 -28.57 9.46
C GLY A 32 4.49 -27.79 9.18
N ARG A 33 4.22 -26.71 9.92
CA ARG A 33 3.01 -25.88 9.73
C ARG A 33 3.31 -24.62 8.93
N ARG A 34 2.25 -24.07 8.36
CA ARG A 34 2.24 -22.79 7.63
C ARG A 34 1.58 -21.71 8.47
N GLY A 35 2.02 -20.47 8.30
CA GLY A 35 1.31 -19.30 8.79
C GLY A 35 -0.01 -19.05 8.02
N ILE A 36 -0.78 -18.07 8.46
CA ILE A 36 -2.11 -17.78 7.89
C ILE A 36 -2.06 -17.35 6.42
N CYS A 37 -0.96 -16.72 6.00
CA CYS A 37 -0.70 -16.32 4.62
C CYS A 37 -0.31 -17.49 3.70
N LYS A 38 -0.16 -18.70 4.26
CA LYS A 38 0.20 -19.96 3.58
C LYS A 38 1.58 -20.01 2.93
N VAL A 39 2.22 -18.90 2.62
CA VAL A 39 3.54 -18.87 1.97
C VAL A 39 4.73 -18.88 2.92
N ARG A 40 4.54 -18.46 4.18
CA ARG A 40 5.55 -18.54 5.25
C ARG A 40 5.30 -19.80 6.08
N TYR A 41 6.32 -20.62 6.29
CA TYR A 41 6.17 -21.92 6.96
C TYR A 41 7.40 -22.32 7.75
N ASN A 42 7.25 -23.23 8.70
CA ASN A 42 8.33 -23.72 9.54
C ASN A 42 8.81 -25.08 9.04
N ASP A 43 10.10 -25.20 8.78
CA ASP A 43 10.79 -26.40 8.30
C ASP A 43 12.04 -26.62 9.15
N GLY A 44 12.02 -27.62 10.02
CA GLY A 44 13.12 -27.95 10.92
C GLY A 44 13.44 -26.88 11.97
N GLY A 45 12.48 -26.04 12.38
CA GLY A 45 12.73 -24.89 13.24
C GLY A 45 13.30 -23.66 12.50
N VAL A 46 13.26 -23.66 11.17
CA VAL A 46 13.65 -22.52 10.34
C VAL A 46 12.43 -21.94 9.65
N LEU A 47 12.20 -20.63 9.78
CA LEU A 47 11.15 -19.96 9.01
C LEU A 47 11.56 -19.94 7.54
N ARG A 48 10.71 -20.46 6.65
CA ARG A 48 10.88 -20.44 5.20
C ARG A 48 9.99 -19.37 4.59
N VAL A 49 10.56 -18.54 3.71
CA VAL A 49 9.89 -17.42 3.04
C VAL A 49 10.09 -17.48 1.52
N PRO A 50 9.15 -16.98 0.71
CA PRO A 50 9.25 -17.01 -0.75
C PRO A 50 10.33 -16.05 -1.28
N ARG A 51 11.03 -16.45 -2.36
CA ARG A 51 12.08 -15.66 -3.02
C ARG A 51 12.20 -16.00 -4.52
N ASN A 52 12.77 -15.09 -5.31
CA ASN A 52 13.16 -15.27 -6.71
C ASN A 52 12.00 -15.57 -7.66
N TYR A 53 10.84 -14.97 -7.42
CA TYR A 53 9.73 -15.00 -8.36
C TYR A 53 8.79 -13.81 -8.17
N VAL A 54 7.92 -13.57 -9.14
CA VAL A 54 6.78 -12.64 -9.04
C VAL A 54 5.53 -13.30 -9.61
N GLY A 55 4.38 -13.03 -9.00
CA GLY A 55 3.05 -13.41 -9.55
C GLY A 55 2.43 -12.29 -10.40
N ALA A 56 2.95 -11.06 -10.28
CA ALA A 56 2.58 -9.93 -11.11
C ALA A 56 3.76 -8.98 -11.27
N LEU A 57 3.95 -8.47 -12.49
CA LEU A 57 5.00 -7.52 -12.83
C LEU A 57 4.46 -6.56 -13.90
N GLN A 58 4.46 -5.26 -13.60
CA GLN A 58 3.95 -4.24 -14.53
C GLN A 58 4.70 -2.92 -14.37
N VAL A 59 4.79 -2.14 -15.44
CA VAL A 59 5.22 -0.75 -15.41
C VAL A 59 3.99 0.13 -15.55
N ASP A 60 3.72 0.95 -14.54
CA ASP A 60 2.57 1.84 -14.48
C ASP A 60 3.01 3.25 -14.02
N PRO A 61 2.20 4.31 -14.27
CA PRO A 61 2.39 5.60 -13.63
C PRO A 61 2.30 5.49 -12.11
N VAL A 62 3.07 6.31 -11.39
CA VAL A 62 3.07 6.39 -9.93
C VAL A 62 1.67 6.69 -9.35
N GLU A 63 0.85 7.43 -10.10
CA GLU A 63 -0.54 7.73 -9.75
C GLU A 63 -1.42 6.48 -9.60
N LYS A 64 -1.09 5.37 -10.28
CA LYS A 64 -1.83 4.10 -10.14
C LYS A 64 -1.48 3.36 -8.84
N LYS A 65 -0.38 3.71 -8.17
CA LYS A 65 0.00 3.20 -6.82
C LYS A 65 -0.44 4.13 -5.69
N PRO A 66 -1.52 4.88 -5.96
CA PRO A 66 -1.87 6.21 -5.47
C PRO A 66 -0.81 6.91 -4.61
N PHE A 67 0.34 7.19 -5.21
CA PHE A 67 1.28 8.17 -4.66
C PHE A 67 1.17 9.45 -5.47
N PHE A 68 0.50 10.47 -4.92
CA PHE A 68 0.31 11.75 -5.62
C PHE A 68 1.37 12.78 -5.24
N HIS A 69 2.11 12.53 -4.16
CA HIS A 69 3.17 13.39 -3.66
C HIS A 69 4.54 12.73 -3.80
N VAL A 70 4.67 11.70 -4.64
CA VAL A 70 5.94 11.06 -4.95
C VAL A 70 6.13 11.04 -6.45
N THR A 71 7.09 11.83 -6.95
CA THR A 71 7.52 11.87 -8.36
C THR A 71 6.38 11.84 -9.41
N PRO A 72 5.38 12.76 -9.35
CA PRO A 72 4.19 12.70 -10.21
C PRO A 72 4.49 12.56 -11.70
N GLY A 73 3.75 11.68 -12.36
CA GLY A 73 3.85 11.39 -13.79
C GLY A 73 5.09 10.57 -14.18
N GLN A 74 5.85 10.05 -13.23
CA GLN A 74 6.92 9.09 -13.49
C GLN A 74 6.40 7.66 -13.55
N SER A 75 7.14 6.80 -14.25
CA SER A 75 6.87 5.36 -14.33
C SER A 75 7.47 4.61 -13.15
N VAL A 76 6.78 3.58 -12.67
CA VAL A 76 7.20 2.72 -11.57
C VAL A 76 7.09 1.26 -12.02
N LEU A 77 8.17 0.51 -11.90
CA LEU A 77 8.12 -0.95 -12.07
C LEU A 77 7.61 -1.57 -10.78
N SER A 78 6.47 -2.21 -10.86
CA SER A 78 5.74 -2.74 -9.71
C SER A 78 5.70 -4.24 -9.77
N PHE A 79 5.99 -4.89 -8.65
CA PHE A 79 6.01 -6.33 -8.53
C PHE A 79 5.18 -6.81 -7.34
N GLY A 80 4.55 -7.96 -7.49
CA GLY A 80 3.80 -8.66 -6.44
C GLY A 80 4.12 -10.14 -6.45
N MET A 81 3.99 -10.78 -5.30
CA MET A 81 4.18 -12.22 -5.14
C MET A 81 2.81 -12.91 -4.98
N LEU A 82 2.82 -14.16 -4.57
CA LEU A 82 1.60 -14.94 -4.30
C LEU A 82 1.31 -14.93 -2.79
N GLY A 83 0.02 -14.99 -2.45
CA GLY A 83 -0.49 -15.01 -1.08
C GLY A 83 -0.73 -13.62 -0.49
N CYS A 84 -1.48 -13.58 0.60
CA CYS A 84 -1.81 -12.38 1.37
C CYS A 84 -2.13 -12.78 2.80
N ASP A 85 -1.85 -11.91 3.76
CA ASP A 85 -2.21 -12.16 5.17
C ASP A 85 -3.66 -11.79 5.49
N PHE A 86 -4.33 -11.02 4.63
CA PHE A 86 -5.77 -10.78 4.61
C PHE A 86 -6.48 -11.66 3.56
N HIS A 87 -7.80 -11.79 3.70
CA HIS A 87 -8.71 -12.50 2.79
C HIS A 87 -9.87 -11.61 2.31
N CYS A 88 -9.56 -10.36 1.96
CA CYS A 88 -10.58 -9.35 1.59
C CYS A 88 -11.59 -9.89 0.57
N ASP A 89 -12.89 -9.88 0.92
CA ASP A 89 -13.95 -10.40 0.04
C ASP A 89 -14.13 -9.60 -1.26
N TYR A 90 -13.62 -8.36 -1.30
CA TYR A 90 -13.61 -7.48 -2.47
C TYR A 90 -12.20 -7.33 -3.10
N CYS A 91 -11.31 -8.30 -2.91
CA CYS A 91 -9.94 -8.19 -3.41
C CYS A 91 -9.89 -8.15 -4.95
N GLN A 92 -9.42 -7.03 -5.51
CA GLN A 92 -9.23 -6.87 -6.97
C GLN A 92 -8.12 -7.77 -7.52
N ASN A 93 -7.17 -8.18 -6.67
CA ASN A 93 -6.06 -9.08 -7.01
C ASN A 93 -6.25 -10.44 -6.33
N TRP A 94 -7.49 -10.92 -6.20
CA TRP A 94 -7.81 -12.17 -5.50
C TRP A 94 -7.08 -13.38 -6.08
N GLU A 95 -6.89 -13.43 -7.41
CA GLU A 95 -6.19 -14.51 -8.11
C GLU A 95 -4.75 -14.73 -7.59
N ILE A 96 -4.03 -13.67 -7.23
CA ILE A 96 -2.66 -13.80 -6.68
C ILE A 96 -2.65 -13.80 -5.14
N SER A 97 -3.56 -13.06 -4.51
CA SER A 97 -3.56 -12.84 -3.06
C SER A 97 -4.16 -14.02 -2.28
N GLN A 98 -5.12 -14.72 -2.88
CA GLN A 98 -5.81 -15.87 -2.27
C GLN A 98 -5.21 -17.22 -2.69
N THR A 99 -4.10 -17.22 -3.43
CA THR A 99 -3.35 -18.43 -3.77
C THR A 99 -3.05 -19.28 -2.51
N LEU A 100 -3.25 -20.60 -2.62
CA LEU A 100 -3.15 -21.58 -1.51
C LEU A 100 -4.24 -21.47 -0.43
N ARG A 101 -5.17 -20.52 -0.54
CA ARG A 101 -6.33 -20.38 0.37
C ARG A 101 -7.65 -20.68 -0.34
N ASP A 102 -7.77 -20.26 -1.58
CA ASP A 102 -8.93 -20.46 -2.44
C ASP A 102 -8.50 -21.27 -3.67
N ASP A 103 -9.20 -22.38 -3.94
CA ASP A 103 -8.89 -23.28 -5.05
C ASP A 103 -9.18 -22.65 -6.42
N ALA A 104 -10.06 -21.64 -6.46
CA ALA A 104 -10.30 -20.85 -7.67
C ALA A 104 -9.22 -19.78 -7.90
N ALA A 105 -8.37 -19.51 -6.90
CA ALA A 105 -7.27 -18.58 -7.01
C ALA A 105 -5.98 -19.29 -7.44
N GLY A 106 -5.07 -18.52 -8.01
CA GLY A 106 -3.82 -18.99 -8.54
C GLY A 106 -3.51 -18.31 -9.87
N ARG A 107 -2.25 -17.91 -10.03
CA ARG A 107 -1.67 -17.54 -11.31
C ARG A 107 -0.31 -18.18 -11.44
N ASP A 108 0.14 -18.28 -12.69
CA ASP A 108 1.52 -18.60 -12.98
C ASP A 108 2.44 -17.59 -12.31
N TYR A 109 3.62 -18.08 -11.90
CA TYR A 109 4.68 -17.25 -11.39
C TYR A 109 5.82 -17.18 -12.39
N ILE A 110 6.53 -16.06 -12.37
CA ILE A 110 7.69 -15.80 -13.21
C ILE A 110 8.92 -15.88 -12.30
N PRO A 111 9.80 -16.88 -12.47
CA PRO A 111 11.11 -16.88 -11.83
C PRO A 111 11.88 -15.63 -12.25
N VAL A 112 12.39 -14.87 -11.28
CA VAL A 112 13.08 -13.61 -11.54
C VAL A 112 14.02 -13.28 -10.38
N THR A 113 15.21 -12.75 -10.68
CA THR A 113 16.15 -12.26 -9.65
C THR A 113 15.91 -10.78 -9.34
N ALA A 114 16.51 -10.27 -8.26
CA ALA A 114 16.44 -8.86 -7.92
C ALA A 114 17.11 -8.00 -9.01
N GLU A 115 18.22 -8.49 -9.57
CA GLU A 115 18.96 -7.85 -10.65
C GLU A 115 18.12 -7.79 -11.94
N ASP A 116 17.36 -8.83 -12.27
CA ASP A 116 16.46 -8.84 -13.42
C ASP A 116 15.38 -7.76 -13.29
N LEU A 117 14.79 -7.60 -12.10
CA LEU A 117 13.80 -6.55 -11.84
C LEU A 117 14.39 -5.15 -11.99
N VAL A 118 15.60 -4.93 -11.49
CA VAL A 118 16.32 -3.65 -11.61
C VAL A 118 16.74 -3.39 -13.06
N ALA A 119 17.18 -4.40 -13.79
CA ALA A 119 17.51 -4.32 -15.21
C ALA A 119 16.27 -3.95 -16.03
N ALA A 120 15.14 -4.63 -15.80
CA ALA A 120 13.86 -4.31 -16.43
C ALA A 120 13.45 -2.86 -16.11
N ALA A 121 13.52 -2.43 -14.85
CA ALA A 121 13.16 -1.07 -14.46
C ALA A 121 14.00 -0.02 -15.19
N ARG A 122 15.31 -0.26 -15.36
CA ARG A 122 16.20 0.61 -16.17
C ARG A 122 15.80 0.64 -17.64
N SER A 123 15.52 -0.52 -18.24
CA SER A 123 15.08 -0.62 -19.64
C SER A 123 13.79 0.15 -19.90
N TYR A 124 12.87 0.14 -18.94
CA TYR A 124 11.62 0.91 -19.00
C TYR A 124 11.72 2.34 -18.46
N ARG A 125 12.94 2.80 -18.08
CA ARG A 125 13.19 4.13 -17.51
C ARG A 125 12.28 4.44 -16.31
N SER A 126 12.03 3.42 -15.48
CA SER A 126 11.25 3.58 -14.26
C SER A 126 12.04 4.39 -13.23
N ARG A 127 11.35 5.31 -12.53
CA ARG A 127 11.94 6.13 -11.47
C ARG A 127 12.07 5.36 -10.16
N ALA A 128 11.21 4.35 -9.97
CA ALA A 128 11.13 3.58 -8.75
C ALA A 128 10.77 2.11 -9.01
N LEU A 129 11.07 1.25 -8.03
CA LEU A 129 10.46 -0.07 -7.91
C LEU A 129 9.48 -0.10 -6.73
N ALA A 130 8.35 -0.78 -6.91
CA ALA A 130 7.29 -0.89 -5.90
C ALA A 130 6.91 -2.34 -5.60
N SER A 131 6.84 -2.69 -4.31
CA SER A 131 6.26 -3.96 -3.86
C SER A 131 4.76 -3.78 -3.57
N THR A 132 3.88 -4.53 -4.25
CA THR A 132 2.44 -4.27 -4.31
C THR A 132 1.62 -5.47 -4.86
N TYR A 133 0.38 -5.22 -5.29
CA TYR A 133 -0.63 -6.14 -5.84
C TYR A 133 -1.24 -7.13 -4.85
N ASN A 134 -0.41 -7.94 -4.20
CA ASN A 134 -0.83 -8.79 -3.09
C ASN A 134 -0.53 -8.08 -1.76
N GLU A 135 -0.18 -8.82 -0.70
CA GLU A 135 0.38 -8.19 0.49
C GLU A 135 1.91 -8.31 0.48
N PRO A 136 2.68 -7.21 0.43
CA PRO A 136 4.12 -7.29 0.46
C PRO A 136 4.70 -7.63 1.85
N LEU A 137 3.99 -7.39 2.97
CA LEU A 137 4.50 -7.68 4.33
C LEU A 137 4.94 -9.13 4.49
N ILE A 138 4.18 -10.07 3.92
CA ILE A 138 4.50 -11.50 3.97
C ILE A 138 5.73 -11.88 3.13
N THR A 139 6.22 -10.96 2.30
CA THR A 139 7.39 -11.12 1.42
C THR A 139 8.41 -10.00 1.62
N SER A 140 8.47 -9.40 2.82
CA SER A 140 9.35 -8.26 3.14
C SER A 140 10.83 -8.54 2.88
N GLU A 141 11.30 -9.75 3.17
CA GLU A 141 12.68 -10.17 2.91
C GLU A 141 13.03 -10.08 1.41
N TRP A 142 12.12 -10.54 0.54
CA TRP A 142 12.30 -10.41 -0.91
C TRP A 142 12.25 -8.95 -1.35
N ALA A 143 11.31 -8.16 -0.83
CA ALA A 143 11.22 -6.74 -1.14
C ALA A 143 12.51 -5.99 -0.77
N VAL A 144 13.07 -6.24 0.42
CA VAL A 144 14.33 -5.64 0.87
C VAL A 144 15.51 -6.03 -0.02
N GLU A 145 15.59 -7.30 -0.45
CA GLU A 145 16.60 -7.71 -1.42
C GLU A 145 16.50 -6.91 -2.72
N VAL A 146 15.31 -6.85 -3.33
CA VAL A 146 15.07 -6.04 -4.54
C VAL A 146 15.41 -4.57 -4.32
N PHE A 147 15.05 -4.02 -3.16
CA PHE A 147 15.30 -2.63 -2.82
C PHE A 147 16.78 -2.31 -2.62
N ARG A 148 17.59 -3.24 -2.11
CA ARG A 148 19.06 -3.07 -2.03
C ARG A 148 19.64 -2.81 -3.42
N HIS A 149 19.30 -3.64 -4.41
CA HIS A 149 19.74 -3.46 -5.79
C HIS A 149 19.14 -2.20 -6.44
N THR A 150 17.88 -1.90 -6.13
CA THR A 150 17.18 -0.69 -6.62
C THR A 150 17.90 0.59 -6.20
N ARG A 151 18.27 0.69 -4.92
CA ARG A 151 18.97 1.87 -4.37
C ARG A 151 20.38 2.00 -4.92
N GLN A 152 21.11 0.89 -5.08
CA GLN A 152 22.40 0.88 -5.77
C GLN A 152 22.30 1.39 -7.21
N ALA A 153 21.13 1.22 -7.84
CA ALA A 153 20.83 1.74 -9.17
C ALA A 153 20.34 3.19 -9.21
N GLY A 154 20.25 3.89 -8.07
CA GLY A 154 19.81 5.29 -7.99
C GLY A 154 18.30 5.51 -8.17
N MET A 155 17.51 4.43 -8.07
CA MET A 155 16.05 4.47 -8.17
C MET A 155 15.41 4.47 -6.78
N MET A 156 14.18 4.98 -6.71
CA MET A 156 13.41 5.00 -5.47
C MET A 156 12.77 3.66 -5.17
N THR A 157 12.40 3.46 -3.91
CA THR A 157 11.74 2.25 -3.42
C THR A 157 10.42 2.57 -2.75
N MET A 158 9.37 1.84 -3.16
CA MET A 158 8.00 2.08 -2.75
C MET A 158 7.34 0.81 -2.22
N TYR A 159 6.44 0.97 -1.25
CA TYR A 159 5.74 -0.14 -0.62
C TYR A 159 4.25 0.14 -0.50
N ILE A 160 3.40 -0.78 -0.96
CA ILE A 160 1.95 -0.61 -0.97
C ILE A 160 1.33 -1.81 -0.25
N SER A 161 0.78 -1.58 0.94
CA SER A 161 0.34 -2.64 1.86
C SER A 161 -1.07 -2.40 2.38
N ASN A 162 -1.69 -3.47 2.89
CA ASN A 162 -2.89 -3.39 3.71
C ASN A 162 -2.66 -2.81 5.11
N GLY A 163 -1.39 -2.59 5.50
CA GLY A 163 -1.02 -1.95 6.75
C GLY A 163 -1.07 -2.85 7.97
N ASN A 164 -1.24 -4.16 7.84
CA ASN A 164 -1.21 -5.09 8.98
C ASN A 164 0.24 -5.35 9.45
N GLY A 165 1.01 -4.29 9.69
CA GLY A 165 2.43 -4.37 10.05
C GLY A 165 2.68 -4.69 11.52
N THR A 166 3.96 -4.74 11.87
CA THR A 166 4.49 -4.85 13.23
C THR A 166 5.64 -3.86 13.42
N PRO A 167 6.00 -3.46 14.65
CA PRO A 167 7.22 -2.68 14.87
C PRO A 167 8.48 -3.30 14.24
N GLU A 168 8.61 -4.63 14.27
CA GLU A 168 9.75 -5.37 13.75
C GLU A 168 9.88 -5.24 12.23
N VAL A 169 8.79 -5.42 11.49
CA VAL A 169 8.83 -5.30 10.02
C VAL A 169 9.01 -3.84 9.59
N ILE A 170 8.43 -2.87 10.31
CA ILE A 170 8.66 -1.45 10.00
C ILE A 170 10.13 -1.07 10.26
N ALA A 171 10.73 -1.54 11.36
CA ALA A 171 12.15 -1.35 11.61
C ALA A 171 13.05 -2.01 10.54
N TYR A 172 12.69 -3.22 10.09
CA TYR A 172 13.39 -3.95 9.04
C TYR A 172 13.32 -3.24 7.68
N LEU A 173 12.15 -2.66 7.33
CA LEU A 173 11.91 -1.97 6.07
C LEU A 173 12.47 -0.54 6.03
N ARG A 174 12.51 0.17 7.17
CA ARG A 174 12.87 1.60 7.26
C ARG A 174 14.12 2.00 6.49
N PRO A 175 15.26 1.26 6.51
CA PRO A 175 16.46 1.67 5.78
C PRO A 175 16.34 1.61 4.25
N TRP A 176 15.29 0.95 3.75
CA TRP A 176 15.15 0.54 2.36
C TRP A 176 13.97 1.18 1.65
N LEU A 177 13.18 2.02 2.31
CA LEU A 177 11.97 2.63 1.75
C LEU A 177 12.07 4.14 1.65
N ASP A 178 11.69 4.69 0.49
CA ASP A 178 11.48 6.13 0.34
C ASP A 178 10.00 6.50 0.58
N ALA A 179 9.07 5.65 0.15
CA ALA A 179 7.64 5.90 0.29
C ALA A 179 6.84 4.62 0.62
N TYR A 180 5.80 4.79 1.43
CA TYR A 180 4.91 3.73 1.88
C TYR A 180 3.46 4.22 1.77
N LYS A 181 2.61 3.48 1.06
CA LYS A 181 1.18 3.67 1.04
C LYS A 181 0.45 2.56 1.78
N ILE A 182 -0.50 2.93 2.63
CA ILE A 182 -1.29 1.99 3.46
C ILE A 182 -2.77 2.05 3.09
N ASP A 183 -3.42 0.89 2.96
CA ASP A 183 -4.89 0.82 2.90
C ASP A 183 -5.52 0.83 4.30
N LEU A 184 -6.15 1.95 4.67
CA LEU A 184 -7.10 2.00 5.77
C LEU A 184 -8.48 1.62 5.22
N LYS A 185 -8.87 0.35 5.40
CA LYS A 185 -9.99 -0.24 4.66
C LYS A 185 -11.37 0.09 5.25
N THR A 186 -11.45 0.38 6.54
CA THR A 186 -12.69 0.69 7.29
C THR A 186 -12.31 1.17 8.69
N MET A 187 -13.14 1.96 9.37
CA MET A 187 -12.95 2.27 10.80
C MET A 187 -13.72 1.30 11.70
N GLN A 188 -14.35 0.28 11.13
CA GLN A 188 -15.13 -0.72 11.85
C GLN A 188 -14.31 -2.01 12.02
N ASP A 189 -13.80 -2.23 13.22
CA ASP A 189 -12.98 -3.41 13.56
C ASP A 189 -13.73 -4.75 13.35
N GLN A 190 -15.06 -4.74 13.50
CA GLN A 190 -15.90 -5.88 13.14
C GLN A 190 -15.82 -6.25 11.65
N HIS A 191 -15.69 -5.26 10.74
CA HIS A 191 -15.54 -5.49 9.31
C HIS A 191 -14.15 -6.05 8.98
N TYR A 192 -13.11 -5.61 9.69
CA TYR A 192 -11.78 -6.22 9.61
C TYR A 192 -11.81 -7.72 9.94
N ARG A 193 -12.47 -8.10 11.05
CA ARG A 193 -12.56 -9.52 11.41
C ARG A 193 -13.41 -10.32 10.43
N LYS A 194 -14.56 -9.79 10.01
CA LYS A 194 -15.54 -10.50 9.19
C LYS A 194 -15.09 -10.64 7.73
N TYR A 195 -14.68 -9.54 7.10
CA TYR A 195 -14.49 -9.48 5.64
C TYR A 195 -13.01 -9.52 5.22
N LEU A 196 -12.08 -9.16 6.12
CA LEU A 196 -10.67 -8.99 5.78
C LEU A 196 -9.76 -10.02 6.44
N GLY A 197 -10.17 -10.57 7.58
CA GLY A 197 -9.34 -11.47 8.39
C GLY A 197 -8.22 -10.72 9.11
N GLY A 198 -8.49 -9.49 9.56
CA GLY A 198 -7.51 -8.64 10.25
C GLY A 198 -8.06 -7.99 11.50
N VAL A 199 -7.28 -7.09 12.08
CA VAL A 199 -7.65 -6.24 13.22
C VAL A 199 -7.33 -4.80 12.86
N LEU A 200 -8.29 -3.90 13.05
CA LEU A 200 -8.15 -2.48 12.69
C LEU A 200 -6.96 -1.84 13.39
N GLN A 201 -6.78 -2.11 14.69
CA GLN A 201 -5.75 -1.48 15.50
C GLN A 201 -4.34 -1.69 14.94
N ASN A 202 -4.04 -2.86 14.36
CA ASN A 202 -2.75 -3.11 13.73
C ASN A 202 -2.47 -2.15 12.56
N VAL A 203 -3.50 -1.80 11.79
CA VAL A 203 -3.41 -0.86 10.67
C VAL A 203 -3.20 0.56 11.17
N LEU A 204 -3.96 0.97 12.19
CA LEU A 204 -3.80 2.26 12.83
C LEU A 204 -2.38 2.42 13.38
N ASP A 205 -1.91 1.46 14.17
CA ASP A 205 -0.56 1.46 14.74
C ASP A 205 0.52 1.51 13.65
N THR A 206 0.34 0.76 12.56
CA THR A 206 1.29 0.78 11.43
C THR A 206 1.34 2.14 10.75
N ILE A 207 0.21 2.83 10.56
CA ILE A 207 0.18 4.20 10.01
C ILE A 207 1.03 5.13 10.89
N ARG A 208 0.89 5.07 12.22
CA ARG A 208 1.69 5.87 13.16
C ARG A 208 3.16 5.51 13.08
N LEU A 209 3.50 4.21 13.15
CA LEU A 209 4.88 3.74 13.12
C LEU A 209 5.61 4.14 11.83
N VAL A 210 4.94 4.07 10.68
CA VAL A 210 5.53 4.47 9.39
C VAL A 210 5.77 5.98 9.33
N TYR A 211 4.82 6.78 9.83
CA TYR A 211 4.99 8.23 9.95
C TYR A 211 6.15 8.60 10.88
N GLU A 212 6.19 8.02 12.08
CA GLU A 212 7.25 8.23 13.08
C GLU A 212 8.64 7.76 12.60
N ALA A 213 8.68 6.72 11.75
CA ALA A 213 9.92 6.24 11.13
C ALA A 213 10.53 7.23 10.12
N GLY A 214 9.78 8.28 9.73
CA GLY A 214 10.19 9.29 8.76
C GLY A 214 10.08 8.85 7.30
N ILE A 215 9.29 7.80 7.02
CA ILE A 215 9.02 7.33 5.67
C ILE A 215 7.87 8.17 5.08
N TRP A 216 7.95 8.57 3.81
CA TRP A 216 6.84 9.28 3.18
C TRP A 216 5.59 8.41 3.17
N LEU A 217 4.49 8.91 3.74
CA LEU A 217 3.25 8.14 3.95
C LEU A 217 2.07 8.75 3.21
N GLU A 218 1.36 7.92 2.45
CA GLU A 218 0.03 8.22 1.92
C GLU A 218 -0.96 7.13 2.37
N VAL A 219 -2.19 7.49 2.68
CA VAL A 219 -3.23 6.55 3.15
C VAL A 219 -4.35 6.48 2.12
N LEU A 220 -4.86 5.28 1.86
CA LEU A 220 -5.99 5.08 0.96
C LEU A 220 -7.13 4.34 1.64
N THR A 221 -8.36 4.72 1.30
CA THR A 221 -9.58 3.99 1.61
C THR A 221 -10.34 3.73 0.32
N LEU A 222 -10.49 2.45 -0.04
CA LEU A 222 -11.41 2.04 -1.10
C LEU A 222 -12.82 2.14 -0.53
N ILE A 223 -13.66 3.02 -1.07
CA ILE A 223 -15.01 3.24 -0.55
C ILE A 223 -15.96 2.21 -1.13
N VAL A 224 -16.46 1.29 -0.31
CA VAL A 224 -17.35 0.19 -0.68
C VAL A 224 -18.79 0.55 -0.23
N PRO A 225 -19.75 0.68 -1.16
CA PRO A 225 -21.12 1.05 -0.83
C PRO A 225 -21.76 0.14 0.23
N GLY A 226 -22.37 0.73 1.26
CA GLY A 226 -23.01 0.01 2.36
C GLY A 226 -22.05 -0.75 3.29
N LEU A 227 -20.74 -0.52 3.19
CA LEU A 227 -19.74 -1.12 4.09
C LEU A 227 -18.96 -0.08 4.88
N ASN A 228 -18.42 0.94 4.21
CA ASN A 228 -17.57 1.97 4.81
C ASN A 228 -17.81 3.38 4.26
N ASP A 229 -18.97 3.61 3.62
CA ASP A 229 -19.32 4.86 2.93
C ASP A 229 -20.24 5.78 3.75
N SER A 230 -20.53 5.44 5.01
CA SER A 230 -21.30 6.32 5.90
C SER A 230 -20.53 7.60 6.23
N SER A 231 -21.21 8.73 6.41
CA SER A 231 -20.52 9.99 6.76
C SER A 231 -19.75 9.88 8.07
N ASP A 232 -20.31 9.19 9.07
CA ASP A 232 -19.67 9.01 10.38
C ASP A 232 -18.34 8.26 10.25
N GLU A 233 -18.33 7.17 9.48
CA GLU A 233 -17.10 6.40 9.26
C GLU A 233 -16.03 7.17 8.46
N LEU A 234 -16.46 7.96 7.47
CA LEU A 234 -15.56 8.84 6.72
C LEU A 234 -14.96 9.92 7.63
N TRP A 235 -15.75 10.47 8.54
CA TRP A 235 -15.28 11.40 9.58
C TRP A 235 -14.27 10.74 10.52
N ASP A 236 -14.53 9.50 10.95
CA ASP A 236 -13.61 8.75 11.81
C ASP A 236 -12.26 8.50 11.11
N ALA A 237 -12.28 8.11 9.83
CA ALA A 237 -11.07 7.90 9.06
C ALA A 237 -10.27 9.22 8.88
N ALA A 238 -10.95 10.30 8.48
CA ALA A 238 -10.33 11.59 8.28
C ALA A 238 -9.72 12.16 9.58
N ARG A 239 -10.46 12.11 10.69
CA ARG A 239 -10.00 12.54 12.01
C ARG A 239 -8.82 11.71 12.50
N TYR A 240 -8.86 10.40 12.28
CA TYR A 240 -7.74 9.53 12.61
C TYR A 240 -6.46 9.94 11.85
N ILE A 241 -6.54 10.05 10.52
CA ILE A 241 -5.38 10.42 9.70
C ILE A 241 -4.86 11.81 10.11
N ARG A 242 -5.77 12.77 10.30
CA ARG A 242 -5.45 14.12 10.76
C ARG A 242 -4.77 14.15 12.14
N SER A 243 -5.14 13.23 13.03
CA SER A 243 -4.52 13.10 14.35
C SER A 243 -3.06 12.67 14.28
N VAL A 244 -2.67 11.95 13.22
CA VAL A 244 -1.27 11.61 12.93
C VAL A 244 -0.59 12.80 12.27
N SER A 245 -1.15 13.34 11.19
CA SER A 245 -0.68 14.58 10.56
C SER A 245 -1.71 15.12 9.55
N PRO A 246 -1.92 16.46 9.48
CA PRO A 246 -2.72 17.08 8.40
C PRO A 246 -2.10 16.90 7.01
N ASP A 247 -0.79 16.62 6.95
CA ASP A 247 -0.03 16.56 5.70
C ASP A 247 0.01 15.18 5.06
N ILE A 248 -0.53 14.14 5.72
CA ILE A 248 -0.67 12.80 5.12
C ILE A 248 -1.78 12.88 4.05
N PRO A 249 -1.46 12.64 2.76
CA PRO A 249 -2.48 12.53 1.75
C PRO A 249 -3.45 11.40 2.04
N TRP A 250 -4.75 11.71 2.03
CA TRP A 250 -5.80 10.70 2.09
C TRP A 250 -6.43 10.51 0.71
N HIS A 251 -6.41 9.28 0.21
CA HIS A 251 -7.01 8.90 -1.05
C HIS A 251 -8.30 8.13 -0.80
N VAL A 252 -9.39 8.57 -1.41
CA VAL A 252 -10.66 7.85 -1.43
C VAL A 252 -10.91 7.37 -2.86
N THR A 253 -11.07 6.07 -3.06
CA THR A 253 -11.17 5.50 -4.41
C THR A 253 -12.45 4.70 -4.61
N ALA A 254 -12.95 4.70 -5.85
CA ALA A 254 -14.11 3.90 -6.23
C ALA A 254 -13.80 2.40 -6.17
N PHE A 255 -14.67 1.68 -5.47
CA PHE A 255 -14.86 0.24 -5.56
C PHE A 255 -15.52 -0.13 -6.90
N HIS A 256 -15.14 -1.31 -7.39
CA HIS A 256 -15.90 -2.06 -8.37
C HIS A 256 -16.08 -3.50 -7.87
N PRO A 257 -17.18 -4.18 -8.23
CA PRO A 257 -17.45 -5.52 -7.74
C PRO A 257 -16.42 -6.53 -8.27
N ASP A 258 -15.79 -7.26 -7.36
CA ASP A 258 -14.85 -8.34 -7.65
C ASP A 258 -14.96 -9.46 -6.61
N TYR A 259 -14.39 -10.60 -6.97
CA TYR A 259 -14.20 -11.76 -6.11
C TYR A 259 -15.53 -12.23 -5.50
N LYS A 260 -15.74 -12.03 -4.20
CA LYS A 260 -16.93 -12.51 -3.47
C LYS A 260 -17.97 -11.42 -3.25
N MET A 261 -17.58 -10.15 -3.34
CA MET A 261 -18.45 -9.01 -3.05
C MET A 261 -19.11 -8.49 -4.34
N LEU A 262 -20.00 -9.31 -4.90
CA LEU A 262 -20.74 -9.05 -6.14
C LEU A 262 -22.17 -8.53 -5.91
N ASP A 263 -22.55 -8.34 -4.64
CA ASP A 263 -23.90 -8.00 -4.18
C ASP A 263 -24.24 -6.50 -4.25
N ARG A 264 -23.29 -5.66 -4.63
CA ARG A 264 -23.40 -4.19 -4.62
C ARG A 264 -22.76 -3.59 -5.87
N GLY A 265 -23.20 -2.40 -6.27
CA GLY A 265 -22.66 -1.68 -7.43
C GLY A 265 -21.31 -0.97 -7.16
N PRO A 266 -20.69 -0.40 -8.21
CA PRO A 266 -19.51 0.45 -8.05
C PRO A 266 -19.82 1.71 -7.25
N THR A 267 -18.81 2.32 -6.64
CA THR A 267 -18.98 3.55 -5.86
C THR A 267 -19.42 4.71 -6.74
N PRO A 268 -20.52 5.41 -6.40
CA PRO A 268 -20.89 6.63 -7.09
C PRO A 268 -19.83 7.72 -6.91
N SER A 269 -19.62 8.55 -7.94
CA SER A 269 -18.69 9.69 -7.87
C SER A 269 -19.03 10.64 -6.72
N ASP A 270 -20.32 10.85 -6.46
CA ASP A 270 -20.79 11.79 -5.44
C ASP A 270 -20.43 11.31 -4.02
N THR A 271 -20.34 9.99 -3.81
CA THR A 271 -19.83 9.42 -2.56
C THR A 271 -18.34 9.75 -2.37
N LEU A 272 -17.54 9.72 -3.44
CA LEU A 272 -16.13 10.08 -3.37
C LEU A 272 -15.94 11.59 -3.12
N VAL A 273 -16.73 12.42 -3.79
CA VAL A 273 -16.71 13.88 -3.59
C VAL A 273 -17.06 14.21 -2.13
N ARG A 274 -18.13 13.62 -1.58
CA ARG A 274 -18.50 13.79 -0.16
C ARG A 274 -17.38 13.34 0.78
N ALA A 275 -16.74 12.20 0.50
CA ALA A 275 -15.63 11.72 1.33
C ALA A 275 -14.43 12.67 1.29
N ALA A 276 -14.15 13.26 0.12
CA ALA A 276 -13.08 14.23 -0.04
C ALA A 276 -13.38 15.55 0.70
N GLU A 277 -14.62 16.04 0.60
CA GLU A 277 -15.13 17.20 1.35
C GLU A 277 -15.01 16.99 2.86
N ILE A 278 -15.48 15.84 3.38
CA ILE A 278 -15.33 15.46 4.80
C ILE A 278 -13.85 15.46 5.22
N GLY A 279 -12.96 14.91 4.39
CA GLY A 279 -11.53 14.91 4.67
C GLY A 279 -10.94 16.32 4.80
N ALA A 280 -11.31 17.21 3.89
CA ALA A 280 -10.88 18.60 3.91
C ALA A 280 -11.46 19.36 5.10
N GLU A 281 -12.75 19.16 5.41
CA GLU A 281 -13.43 19.75 6.58
C GLU A 281 -12.83 19.26 7.91
N ALA A 282 -12.36 18.01 7.97
CA ALA A 282 -11.62 17.48 9.11
C ALA A 282 -10.22 18.10 9.27
N GLY A 283 -9.77 18.90 8.30
CA GLY A 283 -8.51 19.63 8.35
C GLY A 283 -7.32 18.91 7.74
N LEU A 284 -7.55 17.92 6.86
CA LEU A 284 -6.49 17.37 6.01
C LEU A 284 -6.16 18.37 4.90
N ASN A 285 -4.86 18.58 4.67
CA ASN A 285 -4.39 19.50 3.62
C ASN A 285 -4.52 18.90 2.22
N TYR A 286 -4.50 17.57 2.12
CA TYR A 286 -4.49 16.84 0.85
C TYR A 286 -5.45 15.66 0.92
N VAL A 287 -6.52 15.76 0.15
CA VAL A 287 -7.49 14.68 -0.03
C VAL A 287 -7.72 14.49 -1.52
N TYR A 288 -7.74 13.23 -1.95
CA TYR A 288 -7.81 12.86 -3.35
C TYR A 288 -8.94 11.89 -3.60
N ALA A 289 -9.76 12.17 -4.61
CA ALA A 289 -10.79 11.25 -5.09
C ALA A 289 -10.30 10.56 -6.37
N GLY A 290 -10.23 9.22 -6.36
CA GLY A 290 -9.63 8.43 -7.43
C GLY A 290 -10.55 7.35 -8.00
N ASN A 291 -10.08 6.70 -9.07
CA ASN A 291 -10.81 5.66 -9.83
C ASN A 291 -12.13 6.12 -10.47
N ALA A 292 -12.33 7.43 -10.62
CA ALA A 292 -13.48 8.01 -11.29
C ALA A 292 -13.03 9.20 -12.17
N PRO A 293 -12.22 8.94 -13.23
CA PRO A 293 -11.48 9.96 -13.95
C PRO A 293 -12.39 11.03 -14.57
N GLY A 294 -12.13 12.30 -14.24
CA GLY A 294 -12.91 13.45 -14.70
C GLY A 294 -14.29 13.56 -14.07
N ARG A 295 -14.62 12.72 -13.07
CA ARG A 295 -15.94 12.68 -12.42
C ARG A 295 -15.92 13.16 -10.98
N THR A 296 -14.78 13.60 -10.47
CA THR A 296 -14.62 14.02 -9.07
C THR A 296 -14.17 15.47 -8.93
N GLN A 297 -14.54 16.31 -9.90
CA GLN A 297 -14.25 17.75 -9.90
C GLN A 297 -12.74 18.02 -9.79
N ASN A 298 -12.30 18.84 -8.84
CA ASN A 298 -10.90 19.18 -8.59
C ASN A 298 -10.22 18.27 -7.55
N TRP A 299 -10.88 17.22 -7.08
CA TRP A 299 -10.33 16.28 -6.08
C TRP A 299 -9.30 15.31 -6.66
N GLU A 300 -9.00 15.37 -7.96
CA GLU A 300 -7.87 14.64 -8.59
C GLU A 300 -6.56 15.46 -8.54
N ASP A 301 -6.68 16.77 -8.28
CA ASP A 301 -5.59 17.73 -8.42
C ASP A 301 -4.90 18.00 -7.08
N THR A 302 -3.57 18.14 -7.10
CA THR A 302 -2.84 18.67 -5.95
C THR A 302 -2.99 20.18 -5.93
N ARG A 303 -3.58 20.72 -4.86
CA ARG A 303 -3.82 22.15 -4.68
C ARG A 303 -3.03 22.69 -3.48
N CYS A 304 -2.64 23.96 -3.55
CA CYS A 304 -1.97 24.61 -2.43
C CYS A 304 -2.95 24.78 -1.25
N PRO A 305 -2.64 24.29 -0.03
CA PRO A 305 -3.57 24.42 1.09
C PRO A 305 -3.81 25.88 1.48
N THR A 306 -2.82 26.75 1.28
CA THR A 306 -2.89 28.18 1.64
C THR A 306 -3.64 29.02 0.63
N CYS A 307 -3.25 28.95 -0.65
CA CYS A 307 -3.77 29.86 -1.69
C CYS A 307 -4.63 29.18 -2.75
N GLN A 308 -4.86 27.87 -2.61
CA GLN A 308 -5.82 27.11 -3.42
C GLN A 308 -5.49 27.02 -4.91
N MET A 309 -4.31 27.50 -5.33
CA MET A 309 -3.75 27.33 -6.67
C MET A 309 -3.58 25.84 -6.99
N THR A 310 -4.02 25.40 -8.17
CA THR A 310 -3.72 24.07 -8.69
C THR A 310 -2.25 23.95 -9.05
N LEU A 311 -1.57 23.00 -8.41
CA LEU A 311 -0.13 22.77 -8.47
C LEU A 311 0.24 21.55 -9.32
N VAL A 312 -0.56 20.49 -9.26
CA VAL A 312 -0.48 19.35 -10.16
C VAL A 312 -1.88 19.04 -10.63
N ARG A 313 -2.09 19.10 -11.95
CA ARG A 313 -3.39 18.81 -12.57
C ARG A 313 -3.42 17.38 -13.10
N ARG A 314 -4.48 16.63 -12.82
CA ARG A 314 -4.63 15.22 -13.23
C ARG A 314 -6.00 14.94 -13.84
N VAL A 315 -6.04 13.90 -14.67
CA VAL A 315 -7.27 13.18 -15.03
C VAL A 315 -6.96 11.69 -14.96
N GLY A 316 -7.54 11.00 -14.00
CA GLY A 316 -7.16 9.64 -13.61
C GLY A 316 -5.66 9.57 -13.29
N TYR A 317 -4.96 8.64 -13.91
CA TYR A 317 -3.53 8.43 -13.69
C TYR A 317 -2.63 9.31 -14.58
N ARG A 318 -3.19 10.28 -15.32
CA ARG A 318 -2.42 11.14 -16.23
C ARG A 318 -2.20 12.51 -15.61
N VAL A 319 -0.94 12.89 -15.44
CA VAL A 319 -0.56 14.26 -15.07
C VAL A 319 -0.57 15.15 -16.32
N GLN A 320 -1.38 16.20 -16.27
CA GLN A 320 -1.50 17.20 -17.33
C GLN A 320 -0.58 18.40 -17.10
N GLU A 321 -0.35 18.76 -15.84
CA GLU A 321 0.47 19.91 -15.47
C GLU A 321 1.21 19.62 -14.14
N LYS A 322 2.47 20.05 -14.01
CA LYS A 322 3.30 19.82 -12.81
C LYS A 322 4.13 21.04 -12.40
N LYS A 323 3.55 21.94 -11.59
CA LYS A 323 4.22 23.16 -11.10
C LYS A 323 5.18 22.89 -9.93
N LEU A 324 4.98 21.78 -9.20
CA LEU A 324 5.79 21.46 -8.01
C LEU A 324 7.18 20.91 -8.34
N VAL A 325 7.31 20.15 -9.42
CA VAL A 325 8.61 19.62 -9.84
C VAL A 325 9.55 20.77 -10.22
N GLN A 326 9.05 21.76 -10.95
CA GLN A 326 9.82 22.94 -11.37
C GLN A 326 10.24 23.85 -10.21
N SER A 327 9.49 23.82 -9.11
CA SER A 327 9.68 24.73 -7.96
C SER A 327 10.31 24.04 -6.75
N GLY A 328 10.73 22.77 -6.87
CA GLY A 328 11.30 22.01 -5.75
C GLY A 328 10.32 21.78 -4.60
N GLY A 329 9.04 21.64 -4.89
CA GLY A 329 8.00 21.44 -3.88
C GLY A 329 7.48 22.72 -3.22
N ILE A 330 7.65 23.89 -3.84
CA ILE A 330 7.20 25.18 -3.29
C ILE A 330 6.09 25.76 -4.16
N CYS A 331 4.97 26.14 -3.57
CA CYS A 331 3.90 26.82 -4.30
C CYS A 331 4.45 28.10 -4.99
N PRO A 332 4.36 28.23 -6.32
CA PRO A 332 4.96 29.37 -7.01
C PRO A 332 4.28 30.70 -6.68
N GLN A 333 2.99 30.66 -6.30
CA GLN A 333 2.17 31.84 -5.98
C GLN A 333 2.39 32.36 -4.56
N CYS A 334 2.24 31.52 -3.52
CA CYS A 334 2.31 31.96 -2.11
C CYS A 334 3.52 31.45 -1.33
N LYS A 335 4.44 30.73 -1.99
CA LYS A 335 5.69 30.20 -1.41
C LYS A 335 5.52 29.18 -0.27
N THR A 336 4.29 28.71 0.00
CA THR A 336 4.07 27.59 0.92
C THR A 336 4.79 26.35 0.41
N ARG A 337 5.57 25.69 1.27
CA ARG A 337 6.20 24.40 0.98
C ARG A 337 5.13 23.31 1.03
N ILE A 338 5.08 22.50 -0.03
CA ILE A 338 4.16 21.38 -0.14
C ILE A 338 4.92 20.10 0.27
N PRO A 339 4.44 19.35 1.27
CA PRO A 339 5.08 18.11 1.71
C PRO A 339 5.03 17.08 0.58
N GLY A 340 6.13 16.35 0.35
CA GLY A 340 6.24 15.34 -0.71
C GLY A 340 7.65 15.18 -1.24
N ILE A 341 7.83 14.22 -2.14
CA ILE A 341 9.05 13.95 -2.88
C ILE A 341 8.87 14.44 -4.33
N TRP A 342 9.19 15.71 -4.56
CA TRP A 342 9.00 16.41 -5.84
C TRP A 342 10.29 16.41 -6.68
N GLN A 343 10.69 15.24 -7.18
CA GLN A 343 11.90 15.07 -8.00
C GLN A 343 11.58 14.62 -9.44
#